data_AF-A0A453GST1-F1
#
_entry.id   AF-A0A453GST1-F1
#
_cell.length_a   1.000
_cell.length_b   1.000
_cell.length_c   1.000
_cell.angle_alpha   90.00
_cell.angle_beta   90.00
_cell.angle_gamma   90.00
#
_symmetry.space_group_name_H-M   'P 1'
#
loop_
_entity.id
_entity.type
_entity.pdbx_description
1 polymer ?
#
loop_
_entity_poly.entity_id
_entity_poly.type
_entity_poly.pdbx_seq_one_letter_code
_entity_poly.pdbx_strand_id
1 'polypeptide(L)'
;MGIGVVSRNHLGLVLAANRGFIHHVDDPELGEAIPRHHALIFAEDSGFQKILVETDCASLISKIKSKVDDRSYTGAVVFDIKSRAPRFLSCCFTHVSRRCNEAAHVLAKSAEHDEGSCWFNVSPEVIRNIVCTE
;
A
#
# COMPACT_ATOMS: atom_id res chain seq x y z
N MET A 1 -12.03 8.22 -1.61
CA MET A 1 -10.60 8.06 -1.92
C MET A 1 -10.35 6.61 -2.32
N GLY A 2 -9.74 6.38 -3.48
CA GLY A 2 -9.38 5.03 -3.91
C GLY A 2 -8.13 4.51 -3.21
N ILE A 3 -8.06 3.19 -3.01
CA ILE A 3 -6.89 2.44 -2.57
C ILE A 3 -6.41 1.61 -3.75
N GLY A 4 -5.10 1.57 -3.97
CA GLY A 4 -4.46 0.68 -4.90
C GLY A 4 -3.23 0.08 -4.26
N VAL A 5 -3.10 -1.24 -4.32
CA VAL A 5 -1.96 -2.00 -3.82
C VAL A 5 -1.47 -2.90 -4.93
N VAL A 6 -0.16 -2.87 -5.19
CA VAL A 6 0.49 -3.75 -6.17
C VAL A 6 1.65 -4.44 -5.47
N SER A 7 1.59 -5.77 -5.38
CA SER A 7 2.64 -6.61 -4.85
C SER A 7 3.41 -7.24 -6.00
N ARG A 8 4.73 -7.07 -5.98
CA ARG A 8 5.64 -7.58 -7.00
C ARG A 8 6.78 -8.36 -6.40
N ASN A 9 7.31 -9.33 -7.14
CA ASN A 9 8.54 -10.02 -6.76
C ASN A 9 9.79 -9.19 -7.15
N HIS A 10 10.97 -9.71 -6.81
CA HIS A 10 12.26 -9.09 -7.10
C HIS A 10 12.59 -8.99 -8.60
N LEU A 11 11.88 -9.73 -9.47
CA LEU A 11 11.99 -9.65 -10.92
C LEU A 11 11.03 -8.61 -11.53
N GLY A 12 10.19 -7.97 -10.70
CA GLY A 12 9.18 -7.00 -11.14
C GLY A 12 7.84 -7.60 -11.55
N LEU A 13 7.68 -8.93 -11.47
CA LEU A 13 6.41 -9.60 -11.79
C LEU A 13 5.36 -9.32 -10.72
N VAL A 14 4.15 -8.96 -11.14
CA VAL A 14 3.01 -8.72 -10.25
C VAL A 14 2.51 -10.06 -9.70
N LEU A 15 2.64 -10.25 -8.39
CA LEU A 15 2.14 -11.43 -7.68
C LEU A 15 0.69 -11.24 -7.24
N ALA A 16 0.34 -10.03 -6.83
CA ALA A 16 -1.00 -9.71 -6.39
C ALA A 16 -1.28 -8.22 -6.57
N ALA A 17 -2.53 -7.86 -6.81
CA ALA A 17 -2.98 -6.49 -6.80
C ALA A 17 -4.34 -6.40 -6.12
N ASN A 18 -4.60 -5.26 -5.48
CA ASN A 18 -5.89 -4.98 -4.87
C ASN A 18 -6.27 -3.54 -5.10
N ARG A 19 -7.55 -3.30 -5.36
CA ARG A 19 -8.15 -1.97 -5.31
C ARG A 19 -9.34 -1.97 -4.36
N GLY A 20 -9.63 -0.79 -3.83
CA GLY A 20 -10.83 -0.54 -3.04
C GLY A 20 -11.13 0.94 -2.95
N PHE A 21 -12.23 1.30 -2.30
CA PHE A 21 -12.64 2.69 -2.13
C PHE A 21 -13.03 2.95 -0.67
N ILE A 22 -12.62 4.12 -0.17
CA ILE A 22 -12.98 4.60 1.17
C ILE A 22 -13.68 5.95 1.06
N HIS A 23 -14.84 6.07 1.67
CA HIS A 23 -15.58 7.33 1.75
C HIS A 23 -15.01 8.23 2.87
N HIS A 24 -15.12 9.54 2.70
CA HIS A 24 -14.86 10.54 3.74
C HIS A 24 -13.43 10.55 4.32
N VAL A 25 -12.42 10.60 3.45
CA VAL A 25 -11.02 10.86 3.85
C VAL A 25 -10.64 12.25 3.36
N ASP A 26 -10.66 13.23 4.27
CA ASP A 26 -10.35 14.63 3.97
C ASP A 26 -8.91 15.02 4.36
N ASP A 27 -8.24 14.18 5.16
CA ASP A 27 -6.85 14.40 5.57
C ASP A 27 -5.86 13.75 4.57
N PRO A 28 -4.97 14.52 3.93
CA PRO A 28 -4.02 13.99 2.95
C PRO A 28 -3.06 12.96 3.51
N GLU A 29 -2.63 13.10 4.77
CA GLU A 29 -1.65 12.20 5.38
C GLU A 29 -2.30 10.87 5.79
N LEU A 30 -3.53 10.94 6.29
CA LEU A 30 -4.39 9.78 6.51
C LEU A 30 -4.68 9.07 5.18
N GLY A 31 -4.86 9.84 4.11
CA GLY A 31 -5.02 9.35 2.75
C GLY A 31 -3.83 8.56 2.22
N GLU A 32 -2.63 8.78 2.77
CA GLU A 32 -1.45 7.97 2.47
C GLU A 32 -1.27 6.81 3.45
N ALA A 33 -1.64 6.98 4.72
CA ALA A 33 -1.49 5.98 5.77
C ALA A 33 -2.46 4.80 5.61
N ILE A 34 -3.74 5.06 5.33
CA ILE A 34 -4.77 4.01 5.22
C ILE A 34 -4.42 3.00 4.12
N PRO A 35 -4.05 3.40 2.88
CA PRO A 35 -3.62 2.46 1.86
C PRO A 35 -2.45 1.56 2.29
N ARG A 36 -1.52 2.05 3.13
CA ARG A 36 -0.38 1.25 3.59
C ARG A 36 -0.77 0.27 4.67
N HIS A 37 -1.68 0.66 5.57
CA HIS A 37 -2.30 -0.30 6.50
C HIS A 37 -3.06 -1.39 5.74
N HIS A 38 -3.82 -1.01 4.71
CA HIS A 38 -4.52 -1.95 3.83
C HIS A 38 -3.57 -2.88 3.07
N ALA A 39 -2.44 -2.35 2.59
CA ALA A 39 -1.41 -3.16 1.93
C ALA A 39 -0.79 -4.21 2.86
N LEU A 40 -0.63 -3.91 4.15
CA LEU A 40 -0.16 -4.90 5.14
C LEU A 40 -1.18 -6.00 5.36
N ILE A 41 -2.47 -5.65 5.54
CA ILE A 41 -3.55 -6.63 5.65
C ILE A 41 -3.56 -7.53 4.41
N PHE A 42 -3.54 -6.94 3.22
CA PHE A 42 -3.55 -7.68 1.97
C PHE A 42 -2.33 -8.60 1.84
N ALA A 43 -1.15 -8.16 2.30
CA ALA A 43 0.05 -8.99 2.29
C ALA A 43 -0.01 -10.14 3.31
N GLU A 44 -0.56 -9.91 4.51
CA GLU A 44 -0.85 -10.96 5.51
C GLU A 44 -1.79 -12.01 4.90
N ASP A 45 -2.92 -11.57 4.32
CA ASP A 45 -3.94 -12.44 3.73
C ASP A 45 -3.41 -13.21 2.50
N SER A 46 -2.48 -12.61 1.75
CA SER A 46 -1.81 -13.25 0.61
C SER A 46 -0.69 -14.21 1.02
N GLY A 47 -0.40 -14.35 2.33
CA GLY A 47 0.63 -15.23 2.85
C GLY A 47 2.06 -14.75 2.61
N PHE A 48 2.27 -13.47 2.25
CA PHE A 48 3.61 -12.93 2.08
C PHE A 48 4.31 -12.80 3.43
N GLN A 49 5.56 -13.27 3.52
CA GLN A 49 6.31 -13.31 4.78
C GLN A 49 7.50 -12.35 4.82
N LYS A 50 8.04 -11.96 3.66
CA LYS A 50 9.15 -11.01 3.54
C LYS A 50 8.73 -9.90 2.58
N ILE A 51 8.44 -8.72 3.12
CA ILE A 51 7.87 -7.61 2.36
C ILE A 51 8.70 -6.33 2.50
N LEU A 52 8.71 -5.55 1.42
CA LEU A 52 9.17 -4.17 1.39
C LEU A 52 7.99 -3.29 0.98
N VAL A 53 7.50 -2.48 1.92
CA VAL A 53 6.40 -1.55 1.69
C VAL A 53 6.96 -0.24 1.15
N GLU A 54 6.54 0.11 -0.06
CA GLU A 54 6.95 1.33 -0.75
C GLU A 54 5.87 2.42 -0.60
N THR A 55 6.30 3.65 -0.29
CA THR A 55 5.41 4.82 -0.28
C THR A 55 6.10 6.05 -0.84
N ASP A 56 5.34 6.89 -1.54
CA ASP A 56 5.76 8.22 -2.00
C ASP A 56 5.53 9.33 -0.95
N CYS A 57 5.12 8.95 0.25
CA CYS A 57 4.91 9.86 1.37
C CYS A 57 6.08 9.80 2.37
N ALA A 58 7.02 10.74 2.25
CA ALA A 58 8.19 10.81 3.14
C ALA A 58 7.82 11.10 4.62
N SER A 59 6.73 11.85 4.86
CA SER A 59 6.25 12.12 6.22
C SER A 59 5.76 10.85 6.91
N LEU A 60 5.05 9.99 6.18
CA LEU A 60 4.59 8.70 6.70
C LEU A 60 5.76 7.79 7.09
N ILE A 61 6.80 7.71 6.27
CA ILE A 61 8.03 6.96 6.62
C ILE A 61 8.67 7.52 7.90
N SER A 62 8.70 8.84 8.05
CA SER A 62 9.24 9.49 9.24
C SER A 62 8.42 9.14 10.49
N LYS A 63 7.09 9.13 10.40
CA LYS A 63 6.20 8.71 11.49
C LYS A 63 6.32 7.23 11.85
N ILE A 64 6.47 6.35 10.85
CA ILE A 64 6.72 4.92 11.05
C ILE A 64 8.06 4.70 11.76
N LYS A 65 9.09 5.49 11.44
CA LYS A 65 10.41 5.38 12.10
C LYS A 65 10.49 6.09 13.45
N SER A 66 9.58 7.04 13.71
CA SER A 66 9.54 7.79 14.97
C SER A 66 9.21 6.88 16.16
N LYS A 67 9.87 7.14 17.29
CA LYS A 67 9.55 6.55 18.60
C LYS A 67 8.62 7.42 19.44
N VAL A 68 8.27 8.61 18.94
CA VAL A 68 7.39 9.56 19.63
C VAL A 68 5.94 9.18 19.34
N ASP A 69 5.12 9.20 20.39
CA ASP A 69 3.69 8.97 20.26
C ASP A 69 3.02 10.12 19.49
N ASP A 70 2.30 9.75 18.43
CA ASP A 70 1.48 10.66 17.64
C ASP A 70 0.01 10.40 17.98
N ARG A 71 -0.66 11.38 18.60
CA ARG A 71 -2.08 11.29 19.01
C ARG A 71 -3.06 11.74 17.92
N SER A 72 -2.58 12.01 16.70
CA SER A 72 -3.46 12.30 15.56
C SER A 72 -4.14 11.03 15.03
N TYR A 73 -5.16 11.19 14.18
CA TYR A 73 -5.78 10.07 13.46
C TYR A 73 -4.77 9.28 12.64
N THR A 74 -3.84 9.97 11.96
CA THR A 74 -2.74 9.34 11.24
C THR A 74 -1.82 8.56 12.19
N GLY A 75 -1.56 9.10 13.38
CA GLY A 75 -0.81 8.42 14.43
C GLY A 75 -1.42 7.09 14.86
N ALA A 76 -2.74 7.01 14.97
CA ALA A 76 -3.46 5.76 15.24
C ALA A 76 -3.27 4.72 14.12
N VAL A 77 -3.40 5.12 12.85
CA VAL A 77 -3.16 4.21 11.71
C VAL A 77 -1.69 3.77 11.65
N VAL A 78 -0.75 4.68 11.97
CA VAL A 78 0.68 4.36 12.06
C VAL A 78 0.97 3.36 13.20
N PHE A 79 0.26 3.48 14.33
CA PHE A 79 0.34 2.50 15.41
C PHE A 79 -0.10 1.11 14.94
N ASP A 80 -1.20 1.02 14.19
CA ASP A 80 -1.68 -0.25 13.61
C ASP A 80 -0.71 -0.83 12.58
N ILE A 81 -0.11 0.02 11.74
CA ILE A 81 0.97 -0.37 10.81
C ILE A 81 2.15 -0.99 11.58
N LYS A 82 2.59 -0.33 12.66
CA LYS A 82 3.70 -0.82 13.50
C LYS A 82 3.36 -2.11 14.23
N SER A 83 2.11 -2.29 14.67
CA SER A 83 1.68 -3.50 15.39
C SER A 83 1.56 -4.73 14.48
N ARG A 84 1.34 -4.51 13.18
CA ARG A 84 1.30 -5.56 12.14
C ARG A 84 2.65 -5.97 11.60
N ALA A 85 3.62 -5.05 11.51
CA ALA A 85 4.95 -5.34 10.97
C ALA A 85 5.65 -6.59 11.59
N PRO A 86 5.53 -6.89 12.91
CA PRO A 86 6.08 -8.09 13.54
C PRO A 86 5.42 -9.42 13.11
N ARG A 87 4.29 -9.39 12.40
CA ARG A 87 3.61 -10.60 11.89
C ARG A 87 4.31 -11.20 10.67
N PHE A 88 5.23 -10.45 10.06
CA PHE A 88 6.04 -10.87 8.95
C PHE A 88 7.42 -11.34 9.44
N LEU A 89 8.03 -12.30 8.74
CA LEU A 89 9.44 -12.66 8.97
C LEU A 89 10.38 -11.48 8.70
N SER A 90 10.00 -10.61 7.77
CA SER A 90 10.70 -9.35 7.48
C SER A 90 9.72 -8.34 6.90
N CYS A 91 9.61 -7.16 7.53
CA CYS A 91 8.82 -6.05 7.02
C CYS A 91 9.65 -4.76 7.06
N CYS A 92 9.95 -4.21 5.89
CA CYS A 92 10.68 -2.95 5.75
C CYS A 92 9.79 -1.89 5.11
N PHE A 93 10.03 -0.63 5.44
CA PHE A 93 9.33 0.51 4.85
C PHE A 93 10.33 1.44 4.18
N THR A 94 10.06 1.83 2.94
CA THR A 94 10.93 2.72 2.17
C THR A 94 10.15 3.79 1.43
N HIS A 95 10.79 4.94 1.28
CA HIS A 95 10.28 6.02 0.45
C HIS A 95 10.71 5.81 -1.00
N VAL A 96 9.78 5.98 -1.94
CA VAL A 96 10.04 5.92 -3.39
C VAL A 96 9.49 7.16 -4.08
N SER A 97 9.98 7.46 -5.28
CA SER A 97 9.37 8.53 -6.07
C SER A 97 7.94 8.17 -6.49
N ARG A 98 7.09 9.18 -6.68
CA ARG A 98 5.73 8.99 -7.21
C ARG A 98 5.70 8.17 -8.50
N ARG A 99 6.70 8.34 -9.38
CA ARG A 99 6.85 7.58 -10.63
C ARG A 99 7.04 6.08 -10.38
N CYS A 100 7.74 5.70 -9.30
CA CYS A 100 7.90 4.30 -8.90
C CYS A 100 6.60 3.72 -8.32
N ASN A 101 5.74 4.58 -7.76
CA ASN A 101 4.45 4.21 -7.17
C ASN A 101 3.27 4.38 -8.15
N GLU A 102 3.54 4.64 -9.44
CA GLU A 102 2.52 4.99 -10.43
C GLU A 102 1.48 3.89 -10.63
N ALA A 103 1.90 2.62 -10.61
CA ALA A 103 0.98 1.49 -10.76
C ALA A 103 -0.08 1.46 -9.64
N ALA A 104 0.34 1.62 -8.38
CA ALA A 104 -0.59 1.67 -7.25
C ALA A 104 -1.52 2.89 -7.34
N HIS A 105 -0.99 4.04 -7.75
CA HIS A 105 -1.77 5.27 -7.94
C HIS A 105 -2.84 5.14 -9.04
N VAL A 106 -2.47 4.59 -10.20
CA VAL A 106 -3.40 4.35 -11.31
C VAL A 106 -4.46 3.32 -10.91
N LEU A 107 -4.07 2.27 -10.20
CA LEU A 107 -5.01 1.28 -9.68
C LEU A 107 -6.01 1.91 -8.69
N ALA A 108 -5.53 2.77 -7.78
CA ALA A 108 -6.37 3.50 -6.84
C ALA A 108 -7.39 4.41 -7.55
N LYS A 109 -6.96 5.11 -8.61
CA LYS A 109 -7.85 5.96 -9.41
C LYS A 109 -8.94 5.17 -10.12
N SER A 110 -8.70 3.91 -10.48
CA SER A 110 -9.67 3.04 -11.15
C SER A 110 -10.75 2.48 -10.24
N ALA A 111 -10.71 2.77 -8.93
CA ALA A 111 -11.57 2.15 -7.95
C ALA A 111 -13.03 2.65 -7.96
N GLU A 112 -13.44 3.58 -8.84
CA GLU A 112 -14.82 4.06 -9.15
C GLU A 112 -16.00 3.69 -8.20
N HIS A 113 -15.83 3.83 -6.87
CA HIS A 113 -16.78 3.35 -5.84
C HIS A 113 -17.01 1.81 -5.81
N ASP A 114 -16.11 1.04 -6.39
CA ASP A 114 -16.04 -0.42 -6.31
C ASP A 114 -15.75 -0.85 -4.86
N GLU A 115 -16.54 -1.80 -4.34
CA GLU A 115 -16.42 -2.36 -2.99
C GLU A 115 -15.13 -3.20 -2.82
N GLY A 116 -14.47 -3.53 -3.92
CA GLY A 116 -13.11 -4.05 -3.91
C GLY A 116 -12.88 -5.12 -4.96
N SER A 117 -11.71 -5.09 -5.59
CA SER A 117 -11.27 -6.13 -6.52
C SER A 117 -9.87 -6.60 -6.16
N CYS A 118 -9.63 -7.90 -6.29
CA CYS A 118 -8.31 -8.50 -6.08
C CYS A 118 -7.89 -9.33 -7.31
N TRP A 119 -6.60 -9.31 -7.60
CA TRP A 119 -5.97 -10.07 -8.66
C TRP A 119 -4.78 -10.83 -8.07
N PHE A 120 -4.63 -12.10 -8.44
CA PHE A 120 -3.51 -12.95 -8.03
C PHE A 120 -2.83 -13.52 -9.27
N ASN A 121 -1.51 -13.42 -9.33
CA ASN A 121 -0.66 -13.85 -10.46
C ASN A 121 -1.06 -13.29 -11.83
N VAL A 122 -1.84 -12.20 -11.86
CA VAL A 122 -2.30 -11.52 -13.07
C VAL A 122 -2.29 -10.02 -12.83
N SER A 123 -1.82 -9.25 -13.82
CA SER A 123 -1.86 -7.80 -13.77
C SER A 123 -3.23 -7.26 -14.22
N PRO A 124 -3.89 -6.40 -13.40
CA PRO A 124 -5.06 -5.65 -13.82
C PRO A 124 -4.78 -4.88 -15.12
N GLU A 125 -5.74 -4.85 -16.05
CA GLU A 125 -5.56 -4.21 -17.36
C GLU A 125 -5.13 -2.74 -17.23
N VAL A 126 -5.69 -2.04 -16.24
CA VAL A 126 -5.41 -0.62 -15.99
C VAL A 126 -3.95 -0.31 -15.65
N ILE A 127 -3.19 -1.28 -15.12
CA ILE A 127 -1.77 -1.11 -14.78
C ILE A 127 -0.82 -1.88 -15.68
N ARG A 128 -1.33 -2.63 -16.67
CA ARG A 128 -0.53 -3.55 -17.50
C ARG A 128 0.61 -2.84 -18.24
N ASN A 129 0.39 -1.60 -18.68
CA ASN A 129 1.39 -0.79 -19.40
C ASN A 129 2.41 -0.10 -18.46
N ILE A 130 2.22 -0.20 -17.15
CA ILE A 130 3.06 0.45 -16.13
C ILE A 130 3.97 -0.57 -15.45
N VAL A 131 3.46 -1.79 -15.26
CA VAL A 131 4.21 -2.90 -14.69
C VAL A 131 4.92 -3.66 -15.80
N CYS A 132 6.12 -4.18 -15.51
CA CYS A 132 6.79 -5.10 -16.43
C CYS A 132 5.96 -6.38 -16.50
N THR A 133 5.29 -6.58 -17.62
CA THR A 133 4.70 -7.85 -18.01
C THR A 133 5.69 -8.53 -18.96
N GLU A 134 5.92 -9.83 -18.76
CA GLU A 134 6.69 -10.64 -19.72
C GLU A 134 6.07 -10.58 -21.12
#